data_AF-A0A7J5QRI7-F1
#
_entry.id   AF-A0A7J5QRI7-F1
#
_cell.length_a   1.000
_cell.length_b   1.000
_cell.length_c   1.000
_cell.angle_alpha   90.00
_cell.angle_beta   90.00
_cell.angle_gamma   90.00
#
_symmetry.space_group_name_H-M   'P 1'
#
loop_
_entity.id
_entity.type
_entity.pdbx_description
1 polymer ?
#
loop_
_entity_poly.entity_id
_entity_poly.type
_entity_poly.pdbx_seq_one_letter_code
_entity_poly.pdbx_strand_id
1 'polypeptide(L)'
;MLISIGAYKIRNQSKYVMFAFLIYIANVYTMHRARGTFEIIGMANQAVLPITTYLLLCLQDSKKELLLYHITKWFGMILIPGMIIYICSFFVNLPSLGIIQTHYGGDFYGEPCYNYLFYLKPITVGATGMFRFNGPLIEPGDLGCVSAFLLYATKFDFKRFKYLWAVLASLILTFSLAGYLLALFGYSAIMMTKNKFSSKKLLLGVLVFSAVIAFGTYYNGGDNYINHSILSRLQDDELAIDNTNGRISTQKLEFFYFMFENPSVLWLGYDKATISFINEQFGAGAGFYNQVLNIGILGIILYLLPYFYITFKSRDRRYALLSLVFLILYAYQRFDLFWISLILCYTFGICLNDKEFELCKK
;
A
#
# COMPACT_ATOMS: atom_id res chain seq x y z
N MET A 1 -17.19 -4.54 -30.02
CA MET A 1 -16.79 -5.81 -29.37
C MET A 1 -17.73 -6.04 -28.20
N LEU A 2 -18.87 -6.70 -28.47
CA LEU A 2 -19.90 -7.02 -27.48
C LEU A 2 -19.34 -8.07 -26.51
N ILE A 3 -19.28 -7.74 -25.23
CA ILE A 3 -18.96 -8.69 -24.17
C ILE A 3 -20.10 -9.71 -24.15
N SER A 4 -19.83 -10.90 -24.68
CA SER A 4 -20.68 -12.07 -24.44
C SER A 4 -20.77 -12.27 -22.93
N ILE A 5 -21.92 -11.94 -22.34
CA ILE A 5 -22.30 -12.33 -20.99
C ILE A 5 -22.70 -13.82 -21.09
N GLY A 6 -21.71 -14.68 -21.34
CA GLY A 6 -21.86 -16.10 -21.07
C GLY A 6 -22.11 -16.25 -19.58
N ALA A 7 -23.11 -17.06 -19.22
CA ALA A 7 -23.51 -17.31 -17.84
C ALA A 7 -22.28 -17.51 -16.94
N TYR A 8 -21.94 -16.50 -16.14
CA TYR A 8 -20.84 -16.58 -15.21
C TYR A 8 -21.22 -17.64 -14.17
N LYS A 9 -20.60 -18.82 -14.26
CA LYS A 9 -20.79 -19.88 -13.27
C LYS A 9 -20.10 -19.42 -11.98
N ILE A 10 -20.83 -18.66 -11.16
CA ILE A 10 -20.41 -18.22 -9.83
C ILE A 10 -20.15 -19.48 -9.02
N ARG A 11 -18.88 -19.73 -8.69
CA ARG A 11 -18.53 -20.80 -7.77
C ARG A 11 -19.05 -20.38 -6.40
N ASN A 12 -20.05 -21.08 -5.87
CA ASN A 12 -20.49 -20.82 -4.51
C ASN A 12 -19.32 -21.15 -3.57
N GLN A 13 -18.75 -20.12 -2.95
CA GLN A 13 -17.58 -20.21 -2.10
C GLN A 13 -17.92 -19.43 -0.84
N SER A 14 -18.54 -20.12 0.13
CA SER A 14 -18.93 -19.58 1.43
C SER A 14 -17.79 -18.82 2.14
N LYS A 15 -16.53 -19.18 1.87
CA LYS A 15 -15.35 -18.45 2.35
C LYS A 15 -15.26 -17.00 1.83
N TYR A 16 -15.65 -16.73 0.59
CA TYR A 16 -15.61 -15.36 0.05
C TYR A 16 -16.76 -14.51 0.59
N VAL A 17 -17.92 -15.12 0.84
CA VAL A 17 -19.03 -14.46 1.55
C VAL A 17 -18.58 -14.04 2.95
N MET A 18 -17.97 -14.96 3.71
CA MET A 18 -17.45 -14.65 5.04
C MET A 18 -16.37 -13.56 5.00
N PHE A 19 -15.43 -13.64 4.06
CA PHE A 19 -14.40 -12.61 3.89
C PHE A 19 -15.00 -11.22 3.66
N ALA A 20 -15.96 -11.11 2.73
CA ALA A 20 -16.66 -9.85 2.45
C ALA A 20 -17.49 -9.37 3.64
N PHE A 21 -18.17 -10.29 4.35
CA PHE A 21 -18.92 -9.96 5.56
C PHE A 21 -18.01 -9.38 6.66
N LEU A 22 -16.83 -9.97 6.88
CA LEU A 22 -15.88 -9.45 7.87
C LEU A 22 -15.37 -8.04 7.50
N ILE A 23 -15.11 -7.77 6.20
CA ILE A 23 -14.78 -6.42 5.72
C ILE A 23 -15.94 -5.45 6.00
N TYR A 24 -17.18 -5.87 5.73
CA TYR A 24 -18.36 -5.04 6.01
C TYR A 24 -18.46 -4.64 7.49
N ILE A 25 -18.29 -5.61 8.39
CA ILE A 25 -18.33 -5.35 9.84
C ILE A 25 -17.26 -4.34 10.26
N ALA A 26 -16.02 -4.49 9.76
CA ALA A 26 -14.93 -3.58 10.06
C ALA A 26 -15.17 -2.15 9.51
N ASN A 27 -15.75 -2.02 8.31
CA ASN A 27 -16.15 -0.73 7.75
C ASN A 27 -17.27 -0.06 8.55
N VAL A 28 -18.31 -0.81 8.93
CA VAL A 28 -19.42 -0.30 9.74
C VAL A 28 -18.92 0.17 11.11
N TYR A 29 -18.02 -0.59 11.74
CA TYR A 29 -17.38 -0.20 12.99
C TYR A 29 -16.61 1.12 12.83
N THR A 30 -15.76 1.24 11.81
CA THR A 30 -14.97 2.46 11.56
C THR A 30 -15.85 3.66 11.27
N MET A 31 -16.90 3.48 10.47
CA MET A 31 -17.89 4.52 10.19
C MET A 31 -18.53 5.02 11.48
N HIS A 32 -18.93 4.11 12.38
CA HIS A 32 -19.49 4.48 13.67
C HIS A 32 -18.49 5.26 14.51
N ARG A 33 -17.21 4.87 14.54
CA ARG A 33 -16.15 5.64 15.23
C ARG A 33 -15.98 7.04 14.65
N ALA A 34 -15.99 7.16 13.32
CA ALA A 34 -15.80 8.44 12.64
C ALA A 34 -17.02 9.38 12.76
N ARG A 35 -18.25 8.84 12.78
CA ARG A 35 -19.49 9.63 12.81
C ARG A 35 -20.10 9.78 14.20
N GLY A 36 -19.82 8.86 15.11
CA GLY A 36 -20.45 8.75 16.44
C GLY A 36 -21.83 8.07 16.41
N THR A 37 -22.38 7.74 15.24
CA THR A 37 -23.75 7.22 15.07
C THR A 37 -23.82 6.11 14.02
N PHE A 38 -24.86 5.26 14.12
CA PHE A 38 -25.21 4.28 13.09
C PHE A 38 -26.33 4.84 12.22
N GLU A 39 -26.00 5.21 10.98
CA GLU A 39 -26.98 5.69 10.00
C GLU A 39 -27.20 4.62 8.94
N ILE A 40 -28.47 4.31 8.62
CA ILE A 40 -28.83 3.25 7.67
C ILE A 40 -28.17 3.48 6.30
N ILE A 41 -28.24 4.71 5.77
CA ILE A 41 -27.63 5.06 4.49
C ILE A 41 -26.10 4.92 4.56
N GLY A 42 -25.50 5.35 5.67
CA GLY A 42 -24.05 5.19 5.90
C GLY A 42 -23.63 3.72 5.90
N MET A 43 -24.37 2.86 6.61
CA MET A 43 -24.11 1.42 6.65
C MET A 43 -24.28 0.77 5.27
N ALA A 44 -25.34 1.13 4.53
CA ALA A 44 -25.54 0.65 3.16
C ALA A 44 -24.37 1.03 2.24
N ASN A 45 -23.84 2.25 2.37
CA ASN A 45 -22.65 2.68 1.61
C ASN A 45 -21.40 1.85 1.95
N GLN A 46 -21.25 1.41 3.21
CA GLN A 46 -20.14 0.53 3.60
C GLN A 46 -20.19 -0.86 2.95
N ALA A 47 -21.33 -1.26 2.35
CA ALA A 47 -21.49 -2.54 1.68
C ALA A 47 -20.91 -2.57 0.25
N VAL A 48 -20.65 -1.42 -0.38
CA VAL A 48 -20.18 -1.35 -1.78
C VAL A 48 -18.86 -2.09 -1.98
N LEU A 49 -17.86 -1.80 -1.15
CA LEU A 49 -16.55 -2.46 -1.20
C LEU A 49 -16.63 -3.99 -0.99
N PRO A 50 -17.25 -4.51 0.08
CA PRO A 50 -17.30 -5.95 0.31
C PRO A 50 -18.12 -6.68 -0.76
N ILE A 51 -19.22 -6.11 -1.26
CA ILE A 51 -19.99 -6.70 -2.37
C ILE A 51 -19.13 -6.77 -3.63
N THR A 52 -18.45 -5.67 -3.99
CA THR A 52 -17.56 -5.62 -5.17
C THR A 52 -16.44 -6.66 -5.04
N THR A 53 -15.82 -6.74 -3.86
CA THR A 53 -14.77 -7.70 -3.55
C THR A 53 -15.27 -9.14 -3.67
N TYR A 54 -16.45 -9.44 -3.13
CA TYR A 54 -17.09 -10.75 -3.23
C TYR A 54 -17.31 -11.16 -4.70
N LEU A 55 -17.90 -10.28 -5.50
CA LEU A 55 -18.15 -10.53 -6.92
C LEU A 55 -16.86 -10.84 -7.69
N LEU A 56 -15.80 -10.07 -7.43
CA LEU A 56 -14.49 -10.27 -8.04
C LEU A 56 -13.82 -11.59 -7.60
N LEU A 57 -13.98 -12.00 -6.34
CA LEU A 57 -13.44 -13.26 -5.84
C LEU A 57 -14.19 -14.50 -6.32
N CYS A 58 -15.48 -14.35 -6.62
CA CYS A 58 -16.30 -15.40 -7.21
C CYS A 58 -15.97 -15.70 -8.68
N LEU A 59 -15.16 -14.86 -9.34
CA LEU A 59 -14.67 -15.13 -10.68
C LEU A 59 -13.87 -16.44 -10.74
N GLN A 60 -13.88 -17.11 -11.89
CA GLN A 60 -12.99 -18.25 -12.13
C GLN A 60 -11.53 -17.81 -12.10
N ASP A 61 -10.62 -18.71 -11.74
CA ASP A 61 -9.20 -18.36 -11.54
C ASP A 61 -8.55 -17.81 -12.83
N SER A 62 -8.91 -18.34 -14.00
CA SER A 62 -8.51 -17.79 -15.31
C SER A 62 -8.96 -16.34 -15.54
N LYS A 63 -10.14 -15.96 -15.02
CA LYS A 63 -10.67 -14.59 -15.12
C LYS A 63 -10.00 -13.66 -14.11
N LYS A 64 -9.71 -14.14 -12.89
CA LYS A 64 -8.92 -13.38 -11.90
C LYS A 64 -7.54 -13.07 -12.45
N GLU A 65 -6.91 -14.06 -13.07
CA GLU A 65 -5.59 -13.93 -13.67
C GLU A 65 -5.59 -12.96 -14.86
N LEU A 66 -6.60 -13.06 -15.73
CA LEU A 66 -6.81 -12.11 -16.81
C LEU A 66 -7.02 -10.68 -16.28
N LEU A 67 -7.77 -10.52 -15.19
CA LEU A 67 -7.99 -9.22 -14.56
C LEU A 67 -6.69 -8.66 -13.98
N LEU A 68 -5.89 -9.48 -13.27
CA LEU A 68 -4.58 -9.09 -12.76
C LEU A 68 -3.63 -8.66 -13.87
N TYR A 69 -3.66 -9.37 -15.02
CA TYR A 69 -2.91 -8.99 -16.21
C TYR A 69 -3.32 -7.61 -16.75
N HIS A 70 -4.63 -7.35 -16.87
CA HIS A 70 -5.12 -6.06 -17.34
C HIS A 70 -4.82 -4.93 -16.36
N ILE A 71 -4.98 -5.15 -15.06
CA ILE A 71 -4.60 -4.19 -14.02
C ILE A 71 -3.11 -3.84 -14.18
N THR A 72 -2.24 -4.85 -14.28
CA THR A 72 -0.80 -4.63 -14.44
C THR A 72 -0.45 -3.89 -15.73
N LYS A 73 -1.11 -4.27 -16.84
CA LYS A 73 -0.93 -3.64 -18.14
C LYS A 73 -1.33 -2.16 -18.12
N TRP A 74 -2.55 -1.85 -17.71
CA TRP A 74 -3.06 -0.48 -17.72
C TRP A 74 -2.34 0.39 -16.71
N PHE A 75 -2.05 -0.12 -15.52
CA PHE A 75 -1.28 0.62 -14.53
C PHE A 75 0.13 0.94 -15.04
N GLY A 76 0.84 -0.04 -15.60
CA GLY A 76 2.15 0.21 -16.21
C GLY A 76 2.09 1.20 -17.38
N MET A 77 1.06 1.14 -18.24
CA MET A 77 0.88 2.11 -19.34
C MET A 77 0.60 3.53 -18.86
N ILE A 78 -0.05 3.70 -17.70
CA ILE A 78 -0.25 5.01 -17.05
C ILE A 78 1.07 5.53 -16.46
N LEU A 79 1.88 4.64 -15.87
CA LEU A 79 3.13 5.02 -15.20
C LEU A 79 4.21 5.45 -16.19
N ILE A 80 4.28 4.84 -17.38
CA ILE A 80 5.30 5.17 -18.40
C ILE A 80 5.32 6.67 -18.74
N PRO A 81 4.22 7.30 -19.23
CA PRO A 81 4.22 8.73 -19.52
C PRO A 81 4.45 9.56 -18.26
N GLY A 82 3.94 9.14 -17.10
CA GLY A 82 4.21 9.81 -15.83
C GLY A 82 5.70 9.88 -15.49
N MET A 83 6.43 8.78 -15.63
CA MET A 83 7.88 8.73 -15.39
C MET A 83 8.65 9.59 -16.39
N ILE A 84 8.22 9.61 -17.66
CA ILE A 84 8.83 10.48 -18.69
C ILE A 84 8.66 11.95 -18.29
N ILE A 85 7.44 12.37 -17.93
CA ILE A 85 7.14 13.74 -17.49
C ILE A 85 7.97 14.09 -16.24
N TYR A 86 8.02 13.19 -15.25
CA TYR A 86 8.82 13.37 -14.04
C TYR A 86 10.28 13.64 -14.36
N ILE A 87 10.91 12.78 -15.19
CA ILE A 87 12.32 12.93 -15.58
C ILE A 87 12.52 14.23 -16.37
N CYS A 88 11.66 14.54 -17.34
CA CYS A 88 11.74 15.78 -18.12
C CYS A 88 11.60 17.03 -17.24
N SER A 89 10.79 16.97 -16.18
CA SER A 89 10.55 18.11 -15.27
C SER A 89 11.78 18.54 -14.46
N PHE A 90 12.88 17.77 -14.48
CA PHE A 90 14.17 18.18 -13.92
C PHE A 90 14.99 19.06 -14.88
N PHE A 91 14.72 18.97 -16.18
CA PHE A 91 15.51 19.66 -17.20
C PHE A 91 14.79 20.86 -17.81
N VAL A 92 13.46 20.82 -17.84
CA VAL A 92 12.63 21.87 -18.43
C VAL A 92 11.37 22.12 -17.60
N ASN A 93 10.88 23.36 -17.63
CA ASN A 93 9.58 23.71 -17.10
C ASN A 93 8.50 23.25 -18.08
N LEU A 94 7.74 22.22 -17.70
CA LEU A 94 6.66 21.67 -18.51
C LEU A 94 5.36 22.46 -18.27
N PRO A 95 4.53 22.69 -19.30
CA PRO A 95 3.20 23.24 -19.09
C PRO A 95 2.32 22.25 -18.32
N SER A 96 1.69 22.70 -17.24
CA SER A 96 0.75 21.90 -16.46
C SER A 96 -0.70 22.10 -16.94
N LEU A 97 -1.57 21.15 -16.62
CA LEU A 97 -3.03 21.23 -16.81
C LEU A 97 -3.73 21.97 -15.67
N GLY A 98 -3.02 22.89 -15.02
CA GLY A 98 -3.48 23.62 -13.84
C GLY A 98 -2.97 23.03 -12.53
N ILE A 99 -3.48 23.61 -11.44
CA ILE A 99 -3.13 23.27 -10.06
C ILE A 99 -4.30 22.53 -9.44
N ILE A 100 -4.00 21.40 -8.79
CA ILE A 100 -4.97 20.65 -7.98
C ILE A 100 -4.63 20.88 -6.52
N GLN A 101 -5.64 21.20 -5.72
CA GLN A 101 -5.52 21.27 -4.28
C GLN A 101 -5.90 19.90 -3.69
N THR A 102 -4.92 19.23 -3.09
CA THR A 102 -5.16 17.98 -2.37
C THR A 102 -5.71 18.35 -1.00
N HIS A 103 -6.86 17.79 -0.59
CA HIS A 103 -7.34 17.90 0.80
C HIS A 103 -7.15 16.55 1.48
N TYR A 104 -5.93 16.01 1.40
CA TYR A 104 -5.61 14.69 1.94
C TYR A 104 -4.90 14.87 3.28
N GLY A 105 -5.44 14.30 4.36
CA GLY A 105 -4.82 14.34 5.69
C GLY A 105 -4.82 15.71 6.41
N GLY A 106 -5.71 16.63 6.03
CA GLY A 106 -5.71 18.01 6.54
C GLY A 106 -4.63 18.88 5.87
N ASP A 107 -4.24 19.99 6.49
CA ASP A 107 -3.20 20.91 5.97
C ASP A 107 -1.80 20.26 5.82
N PHE A 108 -1.63 19.00 6.27
CA PHE A 108 -0.35 18.29 6.35
C PHE A 108 0.13 17.68 5.01
N TYR A 109 -0.78 17.25 4.13
CA TYR A 109 -0.47 16.81 2.75
C TYR A 109 -1.26 17.61 1.71
N GLY A 110 -1.75 18.79 2.13
CA GLY A 110 -2.62 19.65 1.34
C GLY A 110 -1.91 20.59 0.37
N GLU A 111 -0.63 20.32 0.08
CA GLU A 111 0.14 21.19 -0.78
C GLU A 111 -0.39 21.14 -2.22
N PRO A 112 -0.63 22.32 -2.83
CA PRO A 112 -1.06 22.38 -4.21
C PRO A 112 -0.05 21.68 -5.11
N CYS A 113 -0.56 20.93 -6.09
CA CYS A 113 0.23 20.16 -7.03
C CYS A 113 -0.03 20.63 -8.47
N TYR A 114 1.02 20.74 -9.27
CA TYR A 114 0.88 20.84 -10.72
C TYR A 114 0.37 19.51 -11.29
N ASN A 115 -0.69 19.60 -12.08
CA ASN A 115 -1.31 18.44 -12.71
C ASN A 115 -0.69 18.17 -14.09
N TYR A 116 -0.05 17.03 -14.26
CA TYR A 116 0.39 16.52 -15.56
C TYR A 116 -0.34 15.25 -16.00
N LEU A 117 -1.53 15.00 -15.45
CA LEU A 117 -2.43 13.86 -15.67
C LEU A 117 -1.88 12.52 -15.16
N PHE A 118 -0.67 12.16 -15.55
CA PHE A 118 0.01 10.91 -15.18
C PHE A 118 1.10 11.10 -14.10
N TYR A 119 1.30 12.36 -13.71
CA TYR A 119 2.23 12.77 -12.66
C TYR A 119 1.67 14.00 -11.94
N LEU A 120 1.69 14.00 -10.61
CA LEU A 120 1.36 15.15 -9.78
C LEU A 120 2.64 15.69 -9.15
N LYS A 121 3.09 16.88 -9.58
CA LYS A 121 4.29 17.51 -9.02
C LYS A 121 3.88 18.47 -7.90
N PRO A 122 4.30 18.25 -6.64
CA PRO A 122 4.15 19.26 -5.59
C PRO A 122 4.70 20.61 -6.03
N ILE A 123 4.05 21.72 -5.67
CA ILE A 123 4.58 23.06 -5.99
C ILE A 123 5.78 23.38 -5.10
N THR A 124 5.66 23.04 -3.82
CA THR A 124 6.72 23.15 -2.83
C THR A 124 7.43 21.83 -2.65
N VAL A 125 8.69 21.93 -2.23
CA VAL A 125 9.51 20.78 -1.94
C VAL A 125 9.13 20.33 -0.52
N GLY A 126 8.48 19.17 -0.40
CA GLY A 126 8.04 18.65 0.90
C GLY A 126 9.19 18.27 1.84
N ALA A 127 8.86 17.68 2.99
CA ALA A 127 9.80 17.39 4.10
C ALA A 127 11.07 16.59 3.71
N THR A 128 11.08 15.89 2.57
CA THR A 128 12.28 15.19 2.06
C THR A 128 13.26 16.10 1.30
N GLY A 129 12.97 17.40 1.18
CA GLY A 129 13.84 18.34 0.46
C GLY A 129 13.92 18.10 -1.05
N MET A 130 13.14 17.16 -1.62
CA MET A 130 13.20 16.77 -3.03
C MET A 130 11.84 16.33 -3.60
N PHE A 131 11.64 16.47 -4.92
CA PHE A 131 10.45 15.95 -5.63
C PHE A 131 10.56 14.43 -5.83
N ARG A 132 9.51 13.67 -5.48
CA ARG A 132 9.51 12.21 -5.64
C ARG A 132 8.42 11.80 -6.63
N PHE A 133 8.65 10.70 -7.35
CA PHE A 133 7.64 10.21 -8.29
C PHE A 133 6.48 9.54 -7.53
N ASN A 134 5.29 10.09 -7.68
CA ASN A 134 4.02 9.59 -7.15
C ASN A 134 3.07 9.12 -8.26
N GLY A 135 3.45 9.29 -9.53
CA GLY A 135 2.58 9.00 -10.67
C GLY A 135 1.25 9.75 -10.55
N PRO A 136 0.11 9.09 -10.83
CA PRO A 136 -1.20 9.73 -10.68
C PRO A 136 -1.70 9.79 -9.23
N LEU A 137 -0.93 9.28 -8.25
CA LEU A 137 -1.30 9.30 -6.84
C LEU A 137 -0.78 10.56 -6.16
N ILE A 138 -1.36 10.90 -5.01
CA ILE A 138 -0.93 12.06 -4.22
C ILE A 138 0.42 11.76 -3.57
N GLU A 139 0.54 10.62 -2.88
CA GLU A 139 1.75 10.30 -2.13
C GLU A 139 2.66 9.27 -2.84
N PRO A 140 3.98 9.54 -2.95
CA PRO A 140 4.94 8.56 -3.46
C PRO A 140 4.96 7.25 -2.65
N GLY A 141 4.65 7.32 -1.35
CA GLY A 141 4.54 6.16 -0.47
C GLY A 141 3.48 5.17 -0.92
N ASP A 142 2.31 5.66 -1.31
CA ASP A 142 1.19 4.85 -1.79
C ASP A 142 1.54 4.14 -3.09
N LEU A 143 2.14 4.85 -4.04
CA LEU A 143 2.60 4.27 -5.30
C LEU A 143 3.62 3.15 -5.05
N GLY A 144 4.57 3.39 -4.14
CA GLY A 144 5.56 2.38 -3.74
C GLY A 144 4.91 1.12 -3.17
N CYS A 145 3.97 1.26 -2.24
CA CYS A 145 3.29 0.13 -1.62
C CYS A 145 2.40 -0.64 -2.62
N VAL A 146 1.56 0.05 -3.40
CA VAL A 146 0.71 -0.58 -4.43
C VAL A 146 1.57 -1.32 -5.46
N SER A 147 2.69 -0.73 -5.89
CA SER A 147 3.64 -1.38 -6.81
C SER A 147 4.23 -2.65 -6.19
N ALA A 148 4.61 -2.62 -4.90
CA ALA A 148 5.13 -3.79 -4.19
C ALA A 148 4.09 -4.92 -4.08
N PHE A 149 2.83 -4.59 -3.76
CA PHE A 149 1.72 -5.56 -3.74
C PHE A 149 1.49 -6.20 -5.11
N LEU A 150 1.51 -5.40 -6.18
CA LEU A 150 1.29 -5.90 -7.53
C LEU A 150 2.45 -6.79 -8.01
N LEU A 151 3.70 -6.39 -7.72
CA LEU A 151 4.91 -7.20 -7.95
C LEU A 151 4.83 -8.55 -7.23
N TYR A 152 4.40 -8.55 -5.97
CA TYR A 152 4.28 -9.76 -5.18
C TYR A 152 3.13 -10.65 -5.66
N ALA A 153 1.95 -10.09 -5.92
CA ALA A 153 0.78 -10.81 -6.43
C ALA A 153 1.02 -11.46 -7.80
N THR A 154 1.82 -10.82 -8.66
CA THR A 154 2.27 -11.36 -9.96
C THR A 154 3.49 -12.28 -9.85
N LYS A 155 3.96 -12.57 -8.62
CA LYS A 155 5.10 -13.44 -8.31
C LYS A 155 6.39 -13.02 -9.02
N PHE A 156 6.52 -11.73 -9.31
CA PHE A 156 7.61 -11.14 -10.09
C PHE A 156 7.80 -11.81 -11.47
N ASP A 157 6.72 -12.24 -12.12
CA ASP A 157 6.77 -12.85 -13.45
C ASP A 157 6.83 -11.79 -14.58
N PHE A 158 8.00 -11.19 -14.74
CA PHE A 158 8.27 -10.19 -15.79
C PHE A 158 8.17 -10.74 -17.23
N LYS A 159 8.23 -12.06 -17.42
CA LYS A 159 8.09 -12.66 -18.76
C LYS A 159 6.66 -12.56 -19.23
N ARG A 160 5.71 -12.86 -18.35
CA ARG A 160 4.28 -12.82 -18.63
C ARG A 160 3.71 -11.41 -18.51
N PHE A 161 4.06 -10.71 -17.44
CA PHE A 161 3.57 -9.37 -17.16
C PHE A 161 4.61 -8.34 -17.61
N LYS A 162 4.72 -8.10 -18.92
CA LYS A 162 5.76 -7.21 -19.47
C LYS A 162 5.73 -5.78 -18.88
N TYR A 163 4.54 -5.27 -18.59
CA TYR A 163 4.36 -3.94 -17.99
C TYR A 163 4.76 -3.88 -16.51
N LEU A 164 5.08 -5.01 -15.89
CA LEU A 164 5.64 -5.06 -14.54
C LEU A 164 7.00 -4.37 -14.45
N TRP A 165 7.75 -4.28 -15.56
CA TRP A 165 8.96 -3.47 -15.63
C TRP A 165 8.69 -1.99 -15.35
N ALA A 166 7.59 -1.44 -15.87
CA ALA A 166 7.20 -0.06 -15.60
C ALA A 166 6.79 0.13 -14.13
N VAL A 167 6.12 -0.86 -13.54
CA VAL A 167 5.76 -0.88 -12.11
C VAL A 167 7.00 -0.94 -11.21
N LEU A 168 8.00 -1.73 -11.57
CA LEU A 168 9.26 -1.79 -10.85
C LEU A 168 10.04 -0.47 -10.97
N ALA A 169 10.12 0.10 -12.18
CA ALA A 169 10.78 1.37 -12.41
C ALA A 169 10.08 2.51 -11.65
N SER A 170 8.75 2.56 -11.64
CA SER A 170 8.01 3.55 -10.87
C SER A 170 8.25 3.40 -9.38
N LEU A 171 8.28 2.16 -8.87
CA LEU A 171 8.63 1.90 -7.47
C LEU A 171 9.99 2.51 -7.14
N ILE A 172 11.02 2.28 -7.96
CA ILE A 172 12.36 2.87 -7.77
C ILE A 172 12.34 4.40 -7.83
N LEU A 173 11.53 5.01 -8.71
CA LEU A 173 11.46 6.48 -8.79
C LEU A 173 10.68 7.11 -7.63
N THR A 174 9.92 6.32 -6.86
CA THR A 174 9.23 6.82 -5.68
C THR A 174 10.16 7.15 -4.52
N PHE A 175 11.37 6.58 -4.46
CA PHE A 175 12.25 6.65 -3.28
C PHE A 175 11.51 6.28 -1.96
N SER A 176 10.54 5.36 -2.04
CA SER A 176 9.76 4.91 -0.90
C SER A 176 10.48 3.78 -0.18
N LEU A 177 11.11 4.08 0.98
CA LEU A 177 11.75 3.08 1.83
C LEU A 177 10.79 1.93 2.17
N ALA A 178 9.55 2.24 2.54
CA ALA A 178 8.49 1.27 2.78
C ALA A 178 8.23 0.36 1.56
N GLY A 179 8.07 0.96 0.39
CA GLY A 179 7.86 0.22 -0.86
C GLY A 179 9.04 -0.70 -1.18
N TYR A 180 10.27 -0.25 -0.93
CA TYR A 180 11.48 -1.04 -1.16
C TYR A 180 11.59 -2.24 -0.23
N LEU A 181 11.36 -2.03 1.06
CA LEU A 181 11.39 -3.10 2.05
C LEU A 181 10.31 -4.15 1.76
N LEU A 182 9.09 -3.71 1.42
CA LEU A 182 8.02 -4.60 1.01
C LEU A 182 8.36 -5.38 -0.27
N ALA A 183 8.87 -4.72 -1.31
CA ALA A 183 9.24 -5.39 -2.55
C ALA A 183 10.39 -6.41 -2.33
N LEU A 184 11.38 -6.07 -1.51
CA LEU A 184 12.48 -6.95 -1.15
C LEU A 184 11.99 -8.17 -0.36
N PHE A 185 11.12 -7.96 0.63
CA PHE A 185 10.50 -9.04 1.39
C PHE A 185 9.65 -9.92 0.46
N GLY A 186 8.80 -9.33 -0.38
CA GLY A 186 7.96 -10.04 -1.34
C GLY A 186 8.78 -10.89 -2.32
N TYR A 187 9.87 -10.35 -2.87
CA TYR A 187 10.77 -11.11 -3.73
C TYR A 187 11.41 -12.29 -2.99
N SER A 188 11.89 -12.04 -1.77
CA SER A 188 12.48 -13.07 -0.90
C SER A 188 11.47 -14.17 -0.58
N ALA A 189 10.23 -13.80 -0.24
CA ALA A 189 9.13 -14.72 0.00
C ALA A 189 8.84 -15.60 -1.22
N ILE A 190 8.81 -15.06 -2.43
CA ILE A 190 8.66 -15.84 -3.67
C ILE A 190 9.83 -16.81 -3.89
N MET A 191 11.06 -16.38 -3.60
CA MET A 191 12.21 -17.27 -3.69
C MET A 191 12.15 -18.40 -2.66
N MET A 192 11.66 -18.12 -1.45
CA MET A 192 11.44 -19.11 -0.41
C MET A 192 10.36 -20.12 -0.82
N THR A 193 9.20 -19.68 -1.33
CA THR A 193 8.14 -20.59 -1.78
C THR A 193 8.59 -21.50 -2.92
N LYS A 194 9.39 -20.96 -3.85
CA LYS A 194 9.97 -21.73 -4.97
C LYS A 194 11.19 -22.59 -4.56
N ASN A 195 11.61 -22.58 -3.30
CA ASN A 195 12.86 -23.19 -2.82
C ASN A 195 14.12 -22.77 -3.63
N LYS A 196 14.10 -21.55 -4.18
CA LYS A 196 15.19 -20.94 -4.96
C LYS A 196 15.94 -19.85 -4.18
N PHE A 197 15.64 -19.72 -2.90
CA PHE A 197 16.38 -18.87 -1.98
C PHE A 197 17.75 -19.49 -1.72
N SER A 198 18.80 -18.71 -1.93
CA SER A 198 20.19 -19.17 -1.79
C SER A 198 20.98 -18.09 -1.07
N SER A 199 21.89 -18.51 -0.19
CA SER A 199 22.82 -17.63 0.53
C SER A 199 23.61 -16.73 -0.43
N LYS A 200 23.93 -17.20 -1.65
CA LYS A 200 24.60 -16.39 -2.68
C LYS A 200 23.75 -15.21 -3.16
N LYS A 201 22.44 -15.42 -3.33
CA LYS A 201 21.51 -14.34 -3.74
C LYS A 201 21.28 -13.34 -2.61
N LEU A 202 21.21 -13.84 -1.37
CA LEU A 202 21.13 -12.99 -0.19
C LEU A 202 22.39 -12.12 -0.08
N LEU A 203 23.58 -12.71 -0.22
CA LEU A 203 24.85 -12.00 -0.19
C LEU A 203 24.92 -10.93 -1.29
N LEU A 204 24.52 -11.27 -2.53
CA LEU A 204 24.44 -10.29 -3.61
C LEU A 204 23.50 -9.13 -3.26
N GLY A 205 22.33 -9.42 -2.68
CA GLY A 205 21.40 -8.41 -2.20
C GLY A 205 22.01 -7.50 -1.13
N VAL A 206 22.72 -8.07 -0.15
CA VAL A 206 23.46 -7.32 0.87
C VAL A 206 24.52 -6.43 0.23
N LEU A 207 25.33 -6.95 -0.70
CA LEU A 207 26.37 -6.18 -1.38
C LEU A 207 25.79 -5.01 -2.19
N VAL A 208 24.71 -5.23 -2.93
CA VAL A 208 24.02 -4.16 -3.67
C VAL A 208 23.47 -3.10 -2.70
N PHE A 209 22.86 -3.53 -1.60
CA PHE A 209 22.34 -2.60 -0.60
C PHE A 209 23.45 -1.80 0.08
N SER A 210 24.56 -2.44 0.46
CA SER A 210 25.75 -1.79 0.99
C SER A 210 26.35 -0.81 -0.02
N ALA A 211 26.37 -1.14 -1.31
CA ALA A 211 26.83 -0.24 -2.36
C ALA A 211 25.93 0.99 -2.50
N VAL A 212 24.59 0.82 -2.41
CA VAL A 212 23.63 1.93 -2.42
C VAL A 212 23.80 2.83 -1.20
N ILE A 213 24.00 2.25 -0.01
CA ILE A 213 24.30 3.03 1.21
C ILE A 213 25.61 3.79 1.02
N ALA A 214 26.69 3.12 0.62
CA ALA A 214 27.99 3.75 0.42
C ALA A 214 27.91 4.87 -0.64
N PHE A 215 27.21 4.63 -1.75
CA PHE A 215 26.96 5.66 -2.75
C PHE A 215 26.21 6.84 -2.14
N GLY A 216 25.08 6.62 -1.47
CA GLY A 216 24.30 7.70 -0.88
C GLY A 216 25.07 8.47 0.20
N THR A 217 25.88 7.81 1.03
CA THR A 217 26.64 8.47 2.09
C THR A 217 27.87 9.24 1.58
N TYR A 218 28.60 8.69 0.61
CA TYR A 218 29.91 9.24 0.22
C TYR A 218 29.91 10.02 -1.10
N TYR A 219 28.99 9.71 -2.03
CA TYR A 219 28.92 10.41 -3.31
C TYR A 219 28.53 11.88 -3.10
N ASN A 220 29.28 12.79 -3.72
CA ASN A 220 29.13 14.23 -3.58
C ASN A 220 29.14 14.70 -2.10
N GLY A 221 29.95 14.05 -1.25
CA GLY A 221 30.00 14.36 0.18
C GLY A 221 28.70 14.07 0.93
N GLY A 222 27.83 13.21 0.38
CA GLY A 222 26.50 12.92 0.91
C GLY A 222 25.39 13.85 0.38
N ASP A 223 25.71 14.89 -0.39
CA ASP A 223 24.70 15.76 -0.99
C ASP A 223 24.16 15.15 -2.29
N ASN A 224 23.25 14.18 -2.16
CA ASN A 224 22.62 13.51 -3.29
C ASN A 224 21.20 13.01 -2.98
N TYR A 225 20.47 12.69 -4.05
CA TYR A 225 19.05 12.29 -3.99
C TYR A 225 18.79 11.09 -3.09
N ILE A 226 19.70 10.11 -3.08
CA ILE A 226 19.56 8.87 -2.30
C ILE A 226 19.72 9.17 -0.81
N ASN A 227 20.69 10.02 -0.45
CA ASN A 227 20.88 10.42 0.93
C ASN A 227 19.65 11.16 1.46
N HIS A 228 19.27 12.26 0.81
CA HIS A 228 18.17 13.13 1.25
C HIS A 228 16.80 12.43 1.26
N SER A 229 16.57 11.50 0.33
CA SER A 229 15.26 10.83 0.23
C SER A 229 15.13 9.58 1.10
N ILE A 230 16.26 8.94 1.46
CA ILE A 230 16.26 7.60 2.09
C ILE A 230 17.20 7.52 3.30
N LEU A 231 18.50 7.82 3.16
CA LEU A 231 19.48 7.48 4.19
C LEU A 231 19.48 8.45 5.37
N SER A 232 19.27 9.75 5.16
CA SER A 232 19.15 10.72 6.24
C SER A 232 18.03 10.34 7.23
N ARG A 233 16.94 9.79 6.69
CA ARG A 233 15.78 9.28 7.43
C ARG A 233 16.03 7.98 8.22
N LEU A 234 17.20 7.37 8.07
CA LEU A 234 17.64 6.20 8.83
C LEU A 234 18.67 6.55 9.91
N GLN A 235 19.34 7.70 9.81
CA GLN A 235 20.54 8.03 10.58
C GLN A 235 20.35 9.14 11.60
N ASP A 236 19.42 10.07 11.36
CA ASP A 236 19.20 11.19 12.25
C ASP A 236 18.25 10.74 13.39
N ASP A 237 18.64 10.98 14.63
CA ASP A 237 17.86 10.63 15.83
C ASP A 237 16.57 11.47 15.92
N GLU A 238 16.59 12.70 15.36
CA GLU A 238 15.38 13.46 15.13
C GLU A 238 14.63 12.97 13.91
N LEU A 239 15.27 12.34 12.89
CA LEU A 239 14.64 11.71 11.70
C LEU A 239 14.28 10.20 11.84
N ALA A 240 14.49 9.62 13.02
CA ALA A 240 14.38 8.20 13.26
C ALA A 240 12.94 7.67 13.04
N ILE A 241 12.82 6.35 12.92
CA ILE A 241 11.65 5.60 12.40
C ILE A 241 10.28 6.07 12.94
N ASP A 242 10.24 6.61 14.17
CA ASP A 242 9.03 7.01 14.87
C ASP A 242 8.64 8.50 14.70
N ASN A 243 9.55 9.47 14.84
CA ASN A 243 9.16 10.89 14.99
C ASN A 243 9.00 11.69 13.68
N THR A 244 9.46 11.18 12.54
CA THR A 244 9.93 12.11 11.48
C THR A 244 9.70 11.67 10.06
N ASN A 245 9.07 10.52 9.91
CA ASN A 245 8.36 10.21 8.68
C ASN A 245 6.92 10.76 8.70
N GLY A 246 6.59 11.68 9.61
CA GLY A 246 5.23 12.19 9.81
C GLY A 246 4.23 11.09 10.18
N ARG A 247 4.70 10.00 10.81
CA ARG A 247 3.87 8.81 11.12
C ARG A 247 3.19 8.94 12.47
N ILE A 248 3.94 9.37 13.47
CA ILE A 248 3.45 9.73 14.79
C ILE A 248 4.38 10.78 15.40
N SER A 249 3.82 11.83 16.01
CA SER A 249 4.65 12.78 16.77
C SER A 249 4.95 12.20 18.16
N THR A 250 5.98 12.71 18.85
CA THR A 250 6.26 12.37 20.25
C THR A 250 5.01 12.53 21.12
N GLN A 251 4.25 13.60 20.91
CA GLN A 251 3.01 13.87 21.64
C GLN A 251 1.94 12.81 21.36
N LYS A 252 1.74 12.39 20.11
CA LYS A 252 0.81 11.30 19.79
C LYS A 252 1.24 9.97 20.39
N LEU A 253 2.55 9.74 20.52
CA LEU A 253 3.08 8.55 21.16
C LEU A 253 2.74 8.53 22.66
N GLU A 254 2.76 9.68 23.34
CA GLU A 254 2.28 9.82 24.71
C GLU A 254 0.79 9.46 24.83
N PHE A 255 -0.07 9.94 23.91
CA PHE A 255 -1.47 9.52 23.85
C PHE A 255 -1.59 8.00 23.66
N PHE A 256 -0.78 7.41 22.78
CA PHE A 256 -0.79 5.96 22.57
C PHE A 256 -0.43 5.20 23.85
N TYR A 257 0.59 5.64 24.60
CA TYR A 257 0.95 5.02 25.87
C TYR A 257 -0.11 5.24 26.96
N PHE A 258 -0.75 6.41 27.00
CA PHE A 258 -1.82 6.69 27.94
C PHE A 258 -3.04 5.77 27.76
N MET A 259 -3.26 5.24 26.54
CA MET A 259 -4.33 4.26 26.32
C MET A 259 -4.21 3.04 27.25
N PHE A 260 -2.99 2.62 27.61
CA PHE A 260 -2.79 1.44 28.47
C PHE A 260 -3.26 1.64 29.91
N GLU A 261 -3.41 2.89 30.36
CA GLU A 261 -3.96 3.23 31.66
C GLU A 261 -5.50 3.28 31.64
N ASN A 262 -6.11 3.33 30.46
CA ASN A 262 -7.55 3.41 30.29
C ASN A 262 -8.07 2.29 29.38
N PRO A 263 -8.55 1.16 29.95
CA PRO A 263 -8.98 0.00 29.18
C PRO A 263 -10.05 0.32 28.12
N SER A 264 -10.96 1.25 28.40
CA SER A 264 -12.01 1.63 27.44
C SER A 264 -11.44 2.28 26.18
N VAL A 265 -10.47 3.18 26.36
CA VAL A 265 -9.77 3.86 25.28
C VAL A 265 -8.87 2.88 24.55
N LEU A 266 -8.14 2.01 25.24
CA LEU A 266 -7.31 0.96 24.63
C LEU A 266 -8.09 0.11 23.64
N TRP A 267 -9.28 -0.36 24.04
CA TRP A 267 -10.08 -1.25 23.22
C TRP A 267 -10.81 -0.54 22.08
N LEU A 268 -11.32 0.67 22.30
CA LEU A 268 -12.23 1.35 21.36
C LEU A 268 -11.61 2.52 20.61
N GLY A 269 -10.44 2.99 21.03
CA GLY A 269 -9.82 4.22 20.56
C GLY A 269 -10.39 5.44 21.28
N TYR A 270 -9.74 6.59 21.06
CA TYR A 270 -10.22 7.89 21.49
C TYR A 270 -11.50 8.29 20.78
N ASP A 271 -12.31 9.12 21.43
CA ASP A 271 -13.51 9.69 20.81
C ASP A 271 -13.15 10.65 19.67
N LYS A 272 -14.14 10.96 18.84
CA LYS A 272 -13.98 11.78 17.64
C LYS A 272 -13.42 13.17 17.94
N ALA A 273 -13.84 13.81 19.03
CA ALA A 273 -13.40 15.16 19.36
C ALA A 273 -11.92 15.16 19.76
N THR A 274 -11.52 14.20 20.60
CA THR A 274 -10.13 14.02 20.99
C THR A 274 -9.24 13.69 19.78
N ILE A 275 -9.69 12.83 18.87
CA ILE A 275 -8.96 12.54 17.63
C ILE A 275 -8.83 13.77 16.72
N SER A 276 -9.88 14.58 16.57
CA SER A 276 -9.83 15.82 15.78
C SER A 276 -8.76 16.75 16.34
N PHE A 277 -8.79 16.98 17.66
CA PHE A 277 -7.80 17.78 18.36
C PHE A 277 -6.38 17.24 18.15
N ILE A 278 -6.17 15.95 18.37
CA ILE A 278 -4.86 15.30 18.19
C ILE A 278 -4.34 15.47 16.76
N ASN A 279 -5.19 15.33 15.75
CA ASN A 279 -4.78 15.44 14.34
C ASN A 279 -4.53 16.90 13.93
N GLU A 280 -5.30 17.85 14.45
CA GLU A 280 -5.10 19.28 14.20
C GLU A 280 -3.81 19.80 14.84
N GLN A 281 -3.52 19.39 16.08
CA GLN A 281 -2.34 19.87 16.81
C GLN A 281 -1.06 19.16 16.40
N PHE A 282 -1.14 17.88 16.06
CA PHE A 282 0.05 17.02 15.92
C PHE A 282 0.14 16.32 14.55
N GLY A 283 -0.70 16.72 13.58
CA GLY A 283 -0.77 16.18 12.23
C GLY A 283 -1.55 14.86 12.15
N ALA A 284 -2.12 14.52 10.99
CA ALA A 284 -2.97 13.34 10.87
C ALA A 284 -2.22 12.02 11.11
N GLY A 285 -0.98 11.86 10.64
CA GLY A 285 -0.20 10.63 10.78
C GLY A 285 -0.72 9.44 9.97
N ALA A 286 0.17 8.68 9.33
CA ALA A 286 -0.18 7.48 8.58
C ALA A 286 0.58 6.26 9.16
N GLY A 287 -0.16 5.27 9.68
CA GLY A 287 0.43 4.04 10.22
C GLY A 287 -0.35 3.42 11.38
N PHE A 288 0.19 2.32 11.89
CA PHE A 288 -0.47 1.49 12.92
C PHE A 288 -0.86 2.26 14.17
N TYR A 289 0.05 3.05 14.75
CA TYR A 289 -0.22 3.78 16.00
C TYR A 289 -1.39 4.75 15.86
N ASN A 290 -1.40 5.55 14.79
CA ASN A 290 -2.50 6.49 14.54
C ASN A 290 -3.84 5.76 14.36
N GLN A 291 -3.81 4.57 13.76
CA GLN A 291 -5.01 3.77 13.65
C GLN A 291 -5.48 3.24 15.01
N VAL A 292 -4.57 2.80 15.88
CA VAL A 292 -4.92 2.36 17.24
C VAL A 292 -5.56 3.51 18.02
N LEU A 293 -5.01 4.73 17.92
CA LEU A 293 -5.62 5.91 18.54
C LEU A 293 -7.08 6.09 18.08
N ASN A 294 -7.35 5.95 16.78
CA ASN A 294 -8.67 6.19 16.18
C ASN A 294 -9.72 5.12 16.50
N ILE A 295 -9.37 3.85 16.34
CA ILE A 295 -10.34 2.74 16.34
C ILE A 295 -10.02 1.66 17.38
N GLY A 296 -9.00 1.86 18.21
CA GLY A 296 -8.60 0.94 19.27
C GLY A 296 -8.13 -0.42 18.78
N ILE A 297 -7.74 -1.27 19.72
CA ILE A 297 -7.33 -2.65 19.43
C ILE A 297 -8.45 -3.45 18.76
N LEU A 298 -9.72 -3.22 19.14
CA LEU A 298 -10.86 -3.90 18.53
C LEU A 298 -10.92 -3.61 17.03
N GLY A 299 -10.76 -2.34 16.63
CA GLY A 299 -10.72 -1.95 15.23
C GLY A 299 -9.59 -2.63 14.47
N ILE A 300 -8.38 -2.66 15.03
CA ILE A 300 -7.23 -3.36 14.41
C ILE A 300 -7.55 -4.84 14.18
N ILE A 301 -8.13 -5.52 15.17
CA ILE A 301 -8.52 -6.93 15.06
C ILE A 301 -9.54 -7.10 13.92
N LEU A 302 -10.57 -6.26 13.86
CA LEU A 302 -11.59 -6.31 12.82
C LEU A 302 -11.01 -6.12 11.42
N TYR A 303 -10.01 -5.26 11.26
CA TYR A 303 -9.33 -5.04 9.97
C TYR A 303 -8.47 -6.22 9.53
N LEU A 304 -7.77 -6.86 10.46
CA LEU A 304 -6.89 -7.99 10.15
C LEU A 304 -7.66 -9.31 10.01
N LEU A 305 -8.78 -9.47 10.71
CA LEU A 305 -9.55 -10.72 10.77
C LEU A 305 -9.96 -11.29 9.40
N PRO A 306 -10.48 -10.49 8.42
CA PRO A 306 -10.73 -10.99 7.07
C PRO A 306 -9.48 -11.64 6.44
N TYR A 307 -8.33 -11.00 6.60
CA TYR A 307 -7.07 -11.45 6.02
C TYR A 307 -6.56 -12.73 6.67
N PHE A 308 -6.62 -12.83 8.01
CA PHE A 308 -6.35 -14.09 8.70
C PHE A 308 -7.27 -15.21 8.20
N TYR A 309 -8.58 -14.95 8.15
CA TYR A 309 -9.59 -15.93 7.71
C TYR A 309 -9.29 -16.49 6.32
N ILE A 310 -9.08 -15.62 5.32
CA ILE A 310 -8.88 -16.08 3.94
C ILE A 310 -7.51 -16.76 3.75
N THR A 311 -6.49 -16.33 4.51
CA THR A 311 -5.16 -16.94 4.53
C THR A 311 -5.22 -18.39 4.97
N PHE A 312 -5.89 -18.68 6.10
CA PHE A 312 -6.00 -20.04 6.60
C PHE A 312 -6.89 -20.94 5.75
N LYS A 313 -7.74 -20.36 4.88
CA LYS A 313 -8.53 -21.08 3.87
C LYS A 313 -7.85 -21.19 2.50
N SER A 314 -6.62 -20.71 2.38
CA SER A 314 -5.85 -20.77 1.13
C SER A 314 -5.24 -22.15 0.90
N ARG A 315 -5.11 -22.53 -0.37
CA ARG A 315 -4.58 -23.85 -0.76
C ARG A 315 -3.08 -23.94 -0.54
N ASP A 316 -2.32 -22.95 -1.01
CA ASP A 316 -0.89 -22.81 -0.72
C ASP A 316 -0.71 -22.08 0.61
N ARG A 317 -0.64 -22.85 1.70
CA ARG A 317 -0.48 -22.30 3.06
C ARG A 317 0.83 -21.54 3.22
N ARG A 318 1.92 -21.98 2.58
CA ARG A 318 3.23 -21.36 2.75
C ARG A 318 3.25 -19.97 2.11
N TYR A 319 2.81 -19.87 0.86
CA TYR A 319 2.68 -18.58 0.19
C TYR A 319 1.68 -17.66 0.89
N ALA A 320 0.54 -18.20 1.33
CA ALA A 320 -0.48 -17.43 2.03
C ALA A 320 0.05 -16.86 3.37
N LEU A 321 0.76 -17.65 4.19
CA LEU A 321 1.35 -17.16 5.44
C LEU A 321 2.41 -16.08 5.20
N LEU A 322 3.27 -16.24 4.20
CA LEU A 322 4.23 -15.20 3.82
C LEU A 322 3.52 -13.93 3.32
N SER A 323 2.39 -14.09 2.63
CA SER A 323 1.55 -12.95 2.21
C SER A 323 0.92 -12.24 3.40
N LEU A 324 0.50 -12.97 4.42
CA LEU A 324 -0.01 -12.38 5.67
C LEU A 324 1.08 -11.58 6.40
N VAL A 325 2.31 -12.10 6.46
CA VAL A 325 3.45 -11.34 7.02
C VAL A 325 3.72 -10.08 6.19
N PHE A 326 3.71 -10.19 4.85
CA PHE A 326 3.82 -9.04 3.95
C PHE A 326 2.76 -7.96 4.27
N LEU A 327 1.51 -8.38 4.46
CA LEU A 327 0.40 -7.49 4.81
C LEU A 327 0.58 -6.85 6.19
N ILE A 328 1.08 -7.59 7.18
CA ILE A 328 1.34 -7.05 8.54
C ILE A 328 2.46 -6.00 8.49
N LEU A 329 3.53 -6.25 7.72
CA LEU A 329 4.59 -5.26 7.51
C LEU A 329 4.05 -3.99 6.83
N TYR A 330 3.14 -4.15 5.87
CA TYR A 330 2.42 -3.02 5.28
C TYR A 330 1.54 -2.31 6.32
N ALA A 331 0.73 -3.04 7.09
CA ALA A 331 -0.18 -2.52 8.10
C ALA A 331 0.54 -1.65 9.14
N TYR A 332 1.70 -2.12 9.61
CA TYR A 332 2.56 -1.36 10.53
C TYR A 332 2.88 0.03 9.96
N GLN A 333 3.21 0.05 8.67
CA GLN A 333 3.64 1.21 7.93
C GLN A 333 2.50 2.12 7.43
N ARG A 334 1.25 1.64 7.37
CA ARG A 334 0.37 1.64 6.18
C ARG A 334 -0.96 0.98 6.54
N PHE A 335 -1.81 1.60 7.35
CA PHE A 335 -3.05 0.95 7.83
C PHE A 335 -4.27 1.07 6.89
N ASP A 336 -4.08 1.29 5.59
CA ASP A 336 -5.20 1.34 4.63
C ASP A 336 -5.55 -0.04 4.05
N LEU A 337 -5.82 -1.02 4.92
CA LEU A 337 -5.97 -2.42 4.50
C LEU A 337 -7.17 -2.64 3.57
N PHE A 338 -8.15 -1.75 3.53
CA PHE A 338 -9.35 -1.91 2.70
C PHE A 338 -9.30 -1.16 1.37
N TRP A 339 -8.12 -0.72 0.93
CA TRP A 339 -7.94 -0.33 -0.45
C TRP A 339 -8.15 -1.51 -1.40
N ILE A 340 -9.05 -1.35 -2.37
CA ILE A 340 -9.41 -2.42 -3.30
C ILE A 340 -8.20 -2.95 -4.09
N SER A 341 -7.23 -2.09 -4.42
CA SER A 341 -5.98 -2.50 -5.06
C SER A 341 -5.20 -3.51 -4.21
N LEU A 342 -5.15 -3.30 -2.89
CA LEU A 342 -4.47 -4.18 -1.95
C LEU A 342 -5.26 -5.46 -1.71
N ILE A 343 -6.57 -5.34 -1.48
CA ILE A 343 -7.48 -6.49 -1.34
C ILE A 343 -7.31 -7.42 -2.54
N LEU A 344 -7.38 -6.88 -3.76
CA LEU A 344 -7.27 -7.67 -4.98
C LEU A 344 -5.88 -8.28 -5.15
N CYS A 345 -4.80 -7.52 -4.96
CA CYS A 345 -3.44 -8.07 -5.05
C CYS A 345 -3.22 -9.20 -4.04
N TYR A 346 -3.63 -8.99 -2.78
CA TYR A 346 -3.53 -9.99 -1.72
C TYR A 346 -4.34 -11.26 -2.06
N THR A 347 -5.64 -11.08 -2.29
CA THR A 347 -6.56 -12.19 -2.45
C THR A 347 -6.36 -12.95 -3.77
N PHE A 348 -6.07 -12.26 -4.87
CA PHE A 348 -5.75 -12.92 -6.14
C PHE A 348 -4.40 -13.61 -6.05
N GLY A 349 -3.40 -12.97 -5.45
CA GLY A 349 -2.09 -13.58 -5.24
C GLY A 349 -2.19 -14.94 -4.54
N ILE A 350 -2.95 -15.03 -3.44
CA ILE A 350 -3.09 -16.28 -2.68
C ILE A 350 -4.09 -17.29 -3.29
N CYS A 351 -5.05 -16.83 -4.11
CA CYS A 351 -5.98 -17.72 -4.81
C CYS A 351 -5.36 -18.36 -6.05
N LEU A 352 -4.49 -17.63 -6.77
CA LEU A 352 -3.91 -18.10 -8.02
C LEU A 352 -2.80 -19.12 -7.79
N ASN A 353 -3.07 -20.36 -8.20
CA ASN A 353 -2.23 -21.52 -7.97
C ASN A 353 -1.04 -21.53 -8.95
N ASP A 354 0.18 -21.86 -8.51
CA ASP A 354 1.36 -21.91 -9.38
C ASP A 354 1.18 -22.80 -10.63
N LYS A 355 0.36 -23.86 -10.53
CA LYS A 355 0.09 -24.79 -11.63
C LYS A 355 -0.86 -24.25 -12.70
N GLU A 356 -1.69 -23.24 -12.40
CA GLU A 356 -2.62 -22.66 -13.38
C GLU A 356 -1.98 -21.53 -14.20
N PHE A 357 -0.84 -20.99 -13.75
CA PHE A 357 -0.06 -19.99 -14.51
C PHE A 357 0.48 -20.51 -15.87
N GLU A 358 0.39 -21.82 -16.13
CA GLU A 358 0.75 -22.47 -17.40
C GLU A 358 -0.31 -22.26 -18.52
N LEU A 359 -1.56 -21.90 -18.19
CA LEU A 359 -2.66 -21.87 -19.16
C LEU A 359 -2.70 -20.65 -20.10
N CYS A 360 -1.89 -19.62 -19.84
CA CYS A 360 -1.74 -18.47 -20.77
C CYS A 360 -0.47 -18.55 -21.64
N LYS A 361 0.08 -19.76 -21.84
CA LYS A 361 1.13 -20.03 -22.85
C LYS A 361 0.58 -20.20 -24.27
N LYS A 362 -0.73 -20.03 -24.50
CA LYS A 362 -1.33 -20.10 -25.84
C LYS A 362 -1.78 -18.73 -26.30
#